data_AF-A0A845R705-F1
#
_entry.id   AF-A0A845R705-F1
#
_cell.length_a   1.000
_cell.length_b   1.000
_cell.length_c   1.000
_cell.angle_alpha   90.00
_cell.angle_beta   90.00
_cell.angle_gamma   90.00
#
_symmetry.space_group_name_H-M   'P 1'
#
loop_
_entity.id
_entity.type
_entity.pdbx_description
1 polymer ?
#
loop_
_entity_poly.entity_id
_entity_poly.type
_entity_poly.pdbx_seq_one_letter_code
_entity_poly.pdbx_strand_id
1 'polypeptide(L)' 'MLKCKICGLEFQAKSESHYISRDGGRLGLFCSLQSNQEERIYDTFDCPACGCQCVAQERKRNFSPISIIEDEEATEEE' A
#
# COMPACT_ATOMS: atom_id res chain seq x y z
N MET A 1 12.97 -9.75 -16.07
CA MET A 1 11.75 -10.42 -16.58
C MET A 1 10.95 -10.89 -15.38
N LEU A 2 9.67 -10.54 -15.30
CA LEU A 2 8.79 -11.05 -14.25
C LEU A 2 8.30 -12.44 -14.64
N LYS A 3 8.17 -13.33 -13.66
CA LYS A 3 7.65 -14.68 -13.85
C LYS A 3 6.40 -14.87 -13.03
N CYS A 4 5.30 -15.24 -13.67
CA CYS A 4 4.08 -15.59 -12.97
C CYS A 4 4.30 -16.90 -12.19
N LYS A 5 4.10 -16.88 -10.87
CA LYS A 5 4.23 -18.06 -10.01
C LYS A 5 3.13 -19.11 -10.25
N ILE A 6 2.02 -18.72 -10.88
CA ILE A 6 0.84 -19.57 -11.09
C ILE A 6 0.94 -20.33 -12.41
N CYS A 7 1.08 -19.61 -13.54
CA CYS A 7 1.14 -20.23 -14.87
C CYS A 7 2.56 -20.39 -15.43
N GLY A 8 3.59 -19.83 -14.77
CA GLY A 8 4.98 -19.94 -15.20
C GLY A 8 5.40 -19.00 -16.34
N LEU A 9 4.49 -18.21 -16.92
CA LEU A 9 4.81 -17.29 -17.99
C LEU A 9 5.82 -16.22 -17.54
N GLU A 10 6.83 -15.99 -18.38
CA GLU A 10 7.79 -14.90 -18.23
C GLU A 10 7.40 -13.73 -19.14
N PHE A 11 7.31 -12.53 -18.56
CA PHE A 11 6.88 -11.32 -19.27
C PHE A 11 7.68 -10.08 -18.85
N GLN A 12 7.65 -9.06 -19.71
CA GLN A 12 8.33 -7.78 -19.47
C GLN A 12 7.47 -6.90 -18.55
N ALA A 13 8.12 -6.29 -17.56
CA ALA A 13 7.50 -5.26 -16.74
C ALA A 13 7.43 -3.96 -17.54
N LYS A 14 6.25 -3.63 -18.09
CA LYS A 14 6.00 -2.37 -18.82
C LYS A 14 5.30 -1.38 -17.90
N SER A 15 5.71 -0.11 -17.94
CA SER A 15 5.11 0.96 -17.14
C SER A 15 3.59 1.10 -17.34
N GLU A 16 3.08 0.78 -18.53
CA GLU A 16 1.65 0.82 -18.86
C GLU A 16 0.81 -0.21 -18.07
N SER A 17 1.42 -1.34 -17.71
CA SER A 17 0.78 -2.45 -16.97
C SER A 17 1.07 -2.39 -15.46
N HIS A 18 1.80 -1.37 -15.01
CA HIS A 18 2.17 -1.20 -13.62
C HIS A 18 1.03 -0.59 -12.82
N TYR A 19 0.79 -1.12 -11.63
CA TYR A 19 -0.10 -0.52 -10.66
C TYR A 19 0.40 -0.73 -9.23
N ILE A 20 -0.18 0.01 -8.31
CA ILE A 20 0.17 -0.05 -6.89
C ILE A 20 -0.87 -0.90 -6.16
N SER A 21 -0.41 -1.94 -5.46
CA SER A 21 -1.23 -2.69 -4.51
C SER A 21 -0.81 -2.38 -3.08
N ARG A 22 -1.69 -2.68 -2.12
CA ARG A 22 -1.46 -2.50 -0.69
C ARG A 22 -1.72 -3.82 0.00
N ASP A 23 -0.99 -4.10 1.07
CA ASP A 23 -1.41 -5.16 1.97
C ASP A 23 -2.80 -4.83 2.52
N GLY A 24 -3.63 -5.86 2.70
CA GLY A 24 -4.96 -5.75 3.32
C GLY A 24 -4.88 -5.47 4.83
N GLY A 25 -4.10 -4.47 5.21
CA GLY A 25 -3.90 -4.03 6.58
C GLY A 25 -5.20 -3.47 7.16
N ARG A 26 -6.01 -4.37 7.73
CA ARG A 26 -7.13 -4.09 8.64
C ARG A 26 -8.19 -3.13 8.10
N LEU A 27 -9.21 -3.72 7.50
CA LEU A 27 -10.45 -3.04 7.16
C LEU A 27 -11.25 -2.72 8.45
N GLY A 28 -11.66 -1.46 8.64
CA GLY A 28 -12.65 -1.05 9.63
C GLY A 28 -12.14 -0.26 10.85
N LEU A 29 -12.92 -0.29 11.93
CA LEU A 29 -12.74 0.51 13.17
C LEU A 29 -11.39 0.30 13.89
N PHE A 30 -10.64 -0.75 13.52
CA PHE A 30 -9.32 -1.06 14.08
C PHE A 30 -8.16 -0.26 13.45
N CYS A 31 -8.39 0.42 12.32
CA CYS A 31 -7.35 1.20 11.65
C CYS A 31 -6.98 2.47 12.46
N SER A 32 -7.94 3.04 13.20
CA SER A 32 -7.71 4.19 14.09
C SER A 32 -7.06 3.82 15.44
N LEU A 33 -7.21 2.57 15.90
CA LEU A 33 -6.72 2.14 17.22
C LEU A 33 -5.22 1.80 17.22
N GLN A 34 -4.65 1.55 16.03
CA GLN A 34 -3.25 1.18 15.88
C GLN A 34 -2.62 2.02 14.78
N SER A 35 -2.63 3.34 14.98
CA SER A 35 -1.99 4.37 14.14
C SER A 35 -0.48 4.16 13.88
N ASN A 36 0.13 3.15 14.51
CA ASN A 36 1.56 2.83 14.42
C ASN A 36 1.90 1.65 13.49
N GLN A 37 0.94 1.01 12.81
CA GLN A 37 1.23 -0.01 11.80
C GLN A 37 0.97 0.54 10.39
N GLU A 38 2.05 0.91 9.71
CA GLU A 38 2.02 1.43 8.34
C GLU A 38 1.60 0.34 7.34
N GLU A 39 0.64 0.66 6.46
CA GLU A 39 0.27 -0.22 5.35
C GLU A 39 1.45 -0.36 4.38
N ARG A 40 1.85 -1.61 4.09
CA ARG A 40 2.86 -1.88 3.06
C ARG A 40 2.27 -1.70 1.68
N ILE A 41 3.06 -1.08 0.80
CA ILE A 41 2.67 -0.74 -0.57
C ILE A 41 3.61 -1.45 -1.53
N TYR A 42 3.09 -1.94 -2.65
CA TYR A 42 3.85 -2.75 -3.59
C TYR A 42 3.66 -2.29 -5.03
N ASP A 43 4.75 -2.32 -5.81
CA ASP A 43 4.69 -2.27 -7.27
C ASP A 43 4.25 -3.62 -7.81
N THR A 44 3.22 -3.61 -8.64
CA THR A 44 2.47 -4.82 -9.02
C THR A 44 2.10 -4.82 -10.49
N PHE A 45 1.97 -6.03 -11.06
CA PHE A 45 1.61 -6.28 -12.46
C PHE A 45 0.69 -7.48 -12.54
N ASP A 46 -0.22 -7.50 -13.52
CA ASP A 46 -1.04 -8.68 -13.79
C ASP A 46 -0.41 -9.54 -14.88
N CYS A 47 -0.43 -10.86 -14.67
CA CYS A 47 0.05 -11.81 -15.66
C CYS A 47 -0.85 -11.74 -16.92
N PRO A 48 -0.29 -11.53 -18.13
CA PRO A 48 -1.09 -11.40 -19.34
C PRO A 48 -1.73 -12.71 -19.81
N ALA A 49 -1.28 -13.87 -19.32
CA ALA A 49 -1.87 -15.16 -19.67
C ALA A 49 -3.01 -15.59 -18.74
N CYS A 50 -2.91 -15.32 -17.43
CA CYS A 50 -3.86 -15.85 -16.45
C CYS A 50 -4.49 -14.79 -15.53
N GLY A 51 -4.13 -13.52 -15.67
CA GLY A 51 -4.64 -12.41 -14.86
C GLY A 51 -4.17 -12.40 -13.41
N CYS A 52 -3.32 -13.34 -12.99
CA CYS A 52 -2.84 -13.39 -11.61
C CYS A 52 -1.92 -12.21 -11.29
N GLN A 53 -2.16 -11.62 -10.13
CA GLN A 53 -1.35 -10.55 -9.56
C GLN A 53 0.08 -11.01 -9.26
N CYS A 54 1.05 -10.24 -9.74
CA CYS A 54 2.48 -10.46 -9.56
C CYS A 54 3.11 -9.24 -8.86
N VAL A 55 3.46 -9.39 -7.58
CA VAL A 55 4.18 -8.37 -6.81
C VAL A 55 5.65 -8.34 -7.23
N ALA A 56 6.14 -7.16 -7.65
CA ALA A 56 7.50 -6.95 -8.12
C ALA A 56 8.44 -6.46 -7.01
N GLN A 57 8.03 -5.43 -6.27
CA GLN A 57 8.82 -4.90 -5.14
C GLN A 57 7.95 -4.19 -4.10
N GLU A 58 8.38 -4.25 -2.84
CA GLU A 58 7.84 -3.42 -1.76
C GLU A 58 8.40 -2.00 -1.85
N ARG A 59 7.53 -1.00 -1.66
CA ARG A 59 7.90 0.41 -1.63
C ARG A 59 8.17 0.85 -0.20
N LYS A 60 9.40 1.30 0.06
CA LYS A 60 9.74 1.98 1.31
C LYS A 60 9.33 3.44 1.23
N ARG A 61 8.52 3.92 2.18
CA ARG A 61 8.27 5.35 2.39
C ARG A 61 9.16 5.86 3.53
N ASN A 62 9.55 7.13 3.45
CA ASN A 62 10.07 7.83 4.62
C ASN A 62 8.87 8.15 5.51
N PHE A 63 8.77 7.48 6.65
CA PHE A 63 7.76 7.75 7.65
C PHE A 63 7.98 9.16 8.22
N SER A 64 7.03 10.06 7.98
CA SER A 64 6.91 11.31 8.75
C SER A 64 5.74 11.10 9.71
N PRO A 65 5.96 11.05 11.03
CA PRO A 65 4.85 11.04 11.97
C PRO A 65 4.02 12.32 11.73
N ILE A 66 2.72 12.16 11.52
CA ILE A 66 1.79 13.28 11.58
C ILE A 66 1.77 13.72 13.04
N SER A 67 2.30 14.92 13.31
CA SER A 67 2.05 15.61 14.57
C SER A 67 0.58 16.00 14.56
N ILE A 68 -0.22 15.34 15.39
CA ILE A 68 -1.56 15.81 15.73
C ILE A 68 -1.33 17.16 16.40
N ILE A 69 -1.70 18.24 15.71
CA ILE A 69 -1.80 19.54 16.36
C ILE A 69 -3.05 19.40 17.24
N GLU A 70 -2.84 19.28 18.55
CA GLU A 70 -3.91 19.47 19.52
C GLU A 70 -4.31 20.94 19.39
N ASP A 71 -5.38 21.20 18.64
CA ASP A 71 -6.06 22.49 18.73
C ASP A 71 -6.61 22.56 20.15
N GLU A 72 -5.84 23.15 21.07
CA GLU A 72 -6.27 23.49 22.42
C GLU A 72 -7.57 24.28 22.31
N GLU A 73 -8.65 23.72 22.86
CA GLU A 73 -9.92 24.41 22.99
C GLU A 73 -9.69 25.74 23.73
N ALA A 74 -9.84 26.86 23.03
CA ALA A 74 -10.01 28.15 23.66
C ALA A 74 -11.43 28.20 24.28
N THR A 75 -11.56 27.65 25.49
CA THR A 75 -12.64 28.04 26.40
C THR A 75 -12.36 29.47 26.86
N GLU A 76 -13.04 30.45 26.26
CA GLU A 76 -13.26 31.74 26.91
C GLU A 76 -14.69 31.74 27.43
N GLU A 77 -14.81 31.43 28.73
CA GLU A 77 -15.93 31.85 29.56
C GLU A 77 -15.89 33.39 29.66
N GLU A 78 -16.95 34.08 29.21
CA GLU A 78 -17.65 35.19 29.91
C GLU A 78 -18.88 35.67 29.12
#